data_AF-A0A2S0Q8B3-F1
#
_entry.id   AF-A0A2S0Q8B3-F1
#
_cell.length_a   1.000
_cell.length_b   1.000
_cell.length_c   1.000
_cell.angle_alpha   90.00
_cell.angle_beta   90.00
_cell.angle_gamma   90.00
#
_symmetry.space_group_name_H-M   'P 1'
#
loop_
_entity.id
_entity.type
_entity.pdbx_description
1 polymer ?
#
loop_
_entity_poly.entity_id
_entity_poly.type
_entity_poly.pdbx_seq_one_letter_code
_entity_poly.pdbx_strand_id
1 'polypeptide(L)'
;MQTRIHRLAHELIDRAQSKGKMDLIHDFALPIPMVVISEMLGVAEQDRAAFHHWSRVMTSTSKPIDGILAIPCLYQLVRFLRRLFREHRRNPQDDLTSALLQAESDGSKLSEDELIAMVALLLTAGHETTVNDIYAGLTKLVDV
;
A
#
# COMPACT_ATOMS: atom_id res chain seq x y z
N MET A 1 -4.57 -2.11 -14.60
CA MET A 1 -3.49 -1.90 -13.61
C MET A 1 -2.08 -1.83 -14.23
N GLN A 2 -1.68 -2.74 -15.13
CA GLN A 2 -0.32 -2.73 -15.74
C GLN A 2 0.13 -1.36 -16.27
N THR A 3 -0.70 -0.69 -17.08
CA THR A 3 -0.40 0.66 -17.61
C THR A 3 -0.11 1.67 -16.52
N ARG A 4 -0.80 1.57 -15.37
CA ARG A 4 -0.61 2.47 -14.24
C ARG A 4 0.70 2.21 -13.51
N ILE A 5 1.06 0.95 -13.31
CA ILE A 5 2.37 0.55 -12.75
C ILE A 5 3.50 1.05 -13.63
N HIS A 6 3.40 0.87 -14.96
CA HIS A 6 4.37 1.38 -15.91
C HIS A 6 4.52 2.90 -15.79
N ARG A 7 3.42 3.64 -15.75
CA ARG A 7 3.44 5.10 -15.59
C ARG A 7 4.11 5.51 -14.27
N LEU A 8 3.76 4.85 -13.17
CA LEU A 8 4.35 5.12 -11.86
C LEU A 8 5.87 4.91 -11.88
N ALA A 9 6.33 3.80 -12.46
CA ALA A 9 7.75 3.52 -12.56
C ALA A 9 8.49 4.63 -13.34
N HIS A 10 7.94 5.08 -14.48
CA HIS A 10 8.53 6.18 -15.24
C HIS A 10 8.53 7.50 -14.45
N GLU A 11 7.42 7.84 -13.78
CA GLU A 11 7.34 9.04 -12.94
C GLU A 11 8.41 9.06 -11.84
N LEU A 12 8.70 7.90 -11.22
CA LEU A 12 9.73 7.78 -10.20
C LEU A 12 11.14 7.89 -10.79
N ILE A 13 11.38 7.28 -11.95
CA ILE A 13 12.66 7.37 -12.68
C ILE A 13 12.93 8.80 -13.13
N ASP A 14 11.95 9.49 -13.72
CA ASP A 14 12.08 10.87 -14.18
C ASP A 14 12.44 11.83 -13.01
N ARG A 15 11.81 11.62 -11.85
CA ARG A 15 12.14 12.36 -10.62
C ARG A 15 13.56 12.08 -10.15
N ALA A 16 14.04 10.84 -10.22
CA ALA A 16 15.40 10.51 -9.86
C ALA A 16 16.43 11.08 -10.85
N GLN A 17 16.12 11.04 -12.15
CA GLN A 17 16.97 11.58 -13.20
C GLN A 17 17.17 13.09 -13.04
N SER A 18 16.12 13.84 -12.70
CA SER A 18 16.24 15.28 -12.41
C SER A 18 17.10 15.60 -11.18
N LYS A 19 17.21 14.68 -10.21
CA LYS A 19 18.11 14.80 -9.05
C LYS A 19 19.55 14.38 -9.36
N GLY A 20 19.79 13.65 -10.45
CA GLY A 20 21.09 13.07 -10.82
C GLY A 20 21.57 11.92 -9.91
N LYS A 21 20.73 11.47 -8.98
CA LYS A 21 21.00 10.36 -8.06
C LYS A 21 19.69 9.74 -7.59
N MET A 22 19.75 8.47 -7.17
CA MET A 22 18.59 7.70 -6.69
C MET A 22 19.00 6.85 -5.50
N ASP A 23 18.26 6.95 -4.40
CA ASP A 23 18.21 5.85 -3.43
C ASP A 23 17.21 4.83 -3.95
N LEU A 24 17.69 3.68 -4.42
CA LEU A 24 16.83 2.70 -5.07
C LEU A 24 15.65 2.27 -4.17
N ILE A 25 15.88 2.13 -2.87
CA ILE A 25 14.86 1.67 -1.94
C ILE A 25 13.86 2.80 -1.69
N HIS A 26 14.33 3.98 -1.32
CA HIS A 26 13.46 5.09 -0.90
C HIS A 26 12.80 5.82 -2.07
N ASP A 27 13.49 6.00 -3.20
CA ASP A 27 12.98 6.75 -4.35
C ASP A 27 12.21 5.87 -5.34
N PHE A 28 12.39 4.54 -5.33
CA PHE A 28 11.77 3.65 -6.36
C PHE A 28 11.06 2.41 -5.79
N ALA A 29 11.73 1.57 -5.01
CA ALA A 29 11.17 0.27 -4.59
C ALA A 29 10.04 0.40 -3.56
N LEU A 30 10.17 1.28 -2.56
CA LEU A 30 9.13 1.50 -1.53
C LEU A 30 7.87 2.18 -2.07
N PRO A 31 7.95 3.24 -2.92
CA PRO A 31 6.76 3.91 -3.43
C PRO A 31 5.84 3.02 -4.27
N ILE A 32 6.40 2.10 -5.07
CA ILE A 32 5.63 1.29 -6.03
C ILE A 32 4.50 0.48 -5.38
N PRO A 33 4.76 -0.46 -4.46
CA PRO A 33 3.70 -1.28 -3.88
C PRO A 33 2.73 -0.44 -3.06
N MET A 34 3.22 0.59 -2.37
CA MET A 34 2.37 1.45 -1.53
C MET A 34 1.33 2.23 -2.37
N VAL A 35 1.76 2.82 -3.49
CA VAL A 35 0.85 3.52 -4.41
C VAL A 35 -0.13 2.52 -5.04
N VAL A 36 0.38 1.40 -5.56
CA VAL A 36 -0.45 0.39 -6.24
C VAL A 36 -1.52 -0.17 -5.31
N ILE A 37 -1.16 -0.57 -4.08
CA ILE A 37 -2.12 -1.09 -3.11
C ILE A 37 -3.14 -0.01 -2.74
N SER A 38 -2.73 1.24 -2.50
CA SER A 38 -3.70 2.30 -2.19
C SER A 38 -4.68 2.57 -3.33
N GLU A 39 -4.23 2.48 -4.58
CA GLU A 39 -5.09 2.61 -5.76
C GLU A 39 -6.03 1.42 -5.92
N MET A 40 -5.54 0.20 -5.72
CA MET A 40 -6.37 -1.01 -5.76
C MET A 40 -7.46 -1.00 -4.70
N LEU A 41 -7.19 -0.43 -3.52
CA LEU A 41 -8.16 -0.28 -2.43
C LEU A 41 -9.17 0.86 -2.65
N GLY A 42 -9.09 1.60 -3.75
CA GLY A 42 -10.01 2.73 -3.99
C GLY A 42 -9.72 3.96 -3.13
N VAL A 43 -8.48 4.11 -2.62
CA VAL A 43 -8.10 5.29 -1.84
C VAL A 43 -8.04 6.52 -2.74
N ALA A 44 -8.89 7.50 -2.44
CA ALA A 44 -8.95 8.77 -3.14
C ALA A 44 -7.62 9.53 -3.07
N GLU A 45 -7.27 10.24 -4.14
CA GLU A 45 -5.96 10.87 -4.31
C GLU A 45 -5.57 11.78 -3.14
N GLN A 46 -6.52 12.58 -2.65
CA GLN A 46 -6.33 13.49 -1.51
C GLN A 46 -6.00 12.78 -0.20
N ASP A 47 -6.40 11.52 -0.04
CA ASP A 47 -6.19 10.74 1.19
C ASP A 47 -4.92 9.87 1.12
N ARG A 48 -4.33 9.66 -0.07
CA ARG A 48 -3.20 8.73 -0.27
C ARG A 48 -1.99 9.06 0.58
N ALA A 49 -1.63 10.34 0.69
CA ALA A 49 -0.47 10.75 1.48
C ALA A 49 -0.64 10.39 2.97
N ALA A 50 -1.84 10.61 3.52
CA ALA A 50 -2.14 10.29 4.90
C ALA A 50 -2.20 8.76 5.12
N PHE A 51 -2.86 8.05 4.20
CA PHE A 51 -2.90 6.59 4.19
C PHE A 51 -1.49 5.99 4.17
N HIS A 52 -0.63 6.42 3.24
CA HIS A 52 0.77 5.96 3.16
C HIS A 52 1.55 6.23 4.44
N HIS A 53 1.36 7.40 5.05
CA HIS A 53 2.01 7.75 6.31
C HIS A 53 1.63 6.77 7.43
N TRP A 54 0.35 6.47 7.60
CA TRP A 54 -0.09 5.54 8.65
C TRP A 54 0.28 4.08 8.33
N SER A 55 0.19 3.66 7.06
CA SER A 55 0.55 2.32 6.60
C SER A 55 2.04 2.02 6.76
N ARG A 56 2.91 3.03 6.67
CA ARG A 56 4.36 2.85 6.83
C ARG A 56 4.75 2.27 8.19
N VAL A 57 3.96 2.51 9.24
CA VAL A 57 4.20 1.91 10.56
C VAL A 57 4.01 0.40 10.53
N MET A 58 3.07 -0.10 9.74
CA MET A 58 2.84 -1.53 9.58
C MET A 58 3.87 -2.22 8.69
N THR A 59 4.41 -1.50 7.71
CA THR A 59 5.30 -2.08 6.69
C THR A 59 6.78 -1.75 6.92
N SER A 60 7.11 -1.10 8.05
CA SER A 60 8.47 -0.72 8.38
C SER A 60 9.30 -1.93 8.79
N THR A 61 10.22 -2.34 7.92
CA THR A 61 11.19 -3.43 8.16
C THR A 61 12.48 -2.98 8.86
N SER A 62 12.72 -1.67 8.94
CA SER A 62 14.05 -1.11 9.24
C SER A 62 14.38 -1.02 10.73
N LYS A 63 13.37 -0.90 11.60
CA LYS A 63 13.50 -0.84 13.06
C LYS A 63 12.21 -1.39 13.69
N PRO A 64 12.30 -2.13 14.81
CA PRO A 64 11.14 -2.35 15.66
C PRO A 64 10.64 -0.97 16.08
N ILE A 65 9.48 -0.56 15.56
CA ILE A 65 8.78 0.58 16.11
C ILE A 65 8.36 0.14 17.51
N ASP A 66 8.65 0.95 18.52
CA ASP A 66 8.07 0.72 19.85
C ASP A 66 6.57 0.57 19.66
N GLY A 67 6.03 -0.61 20.03
CA GLY A 67 4.63 -0.93 19.80
C GLY A 67 3.70 0.14 20.35
N ILE A 68 4.11 0.85 21.41
CA ILE A 68 3.37 1.98 22.01
C ILE A 68 3.37 3.20 21.08
N LEU A 69 4.50 3.53 20.46
CA LEU A 69 4.63 4.67 19.53
C LEU A 69 3.87 4.42 18.21
N ALA A 70 3.61 3.17 17.85
CA ALA A 70 2.82 2.80 16.67
C ALA A 70 1.30 2.98 16.86
N ILE A 71 0.80 2.93 18.11
CA ILE A 71 -0.64 2.93 18.43
C ILE A 71 -1.41 4.08 17.75
N PRO A 72 -0.93 5.35 17.79
CA PRO A 72 -1.68 6.46 17.19
C PRO A 72 -1.83 6.30 15.67
N CYS A 73 -0.79 5.84 14.97
CA CYS A 73 -0.84 5.63 13.52
C CYS A 73 -1.76 4.47 13.15
N LEU A 74 -1.67 3.34 13.87
CA LEU A 74 -2.55 2.19 13.66
C LEU A 74 -4.02 2.56 13.91
N TYR A 75 -4.29 3.34 14.96
CA TYR A 75 -5.63 3.85 15.24
C TYR A 75 -6.17 4.70 14.07
N GLN A 76 -5.36 5.61 13.53
CA GLN A 76 -5.76 6.44 12.40
C GLN A 76 -5.98 5.62 11.14
N LEU A 77 -5.13 4.62 10.86
CA LEU A 77 -5.32 3.71 9.74
C LEU A 77 -6.62 2.93 9.84
N VAL A 78 -6.90 2.32 11.00
CA VAL A 78 -8.15 1.58 11.26
C VAL A 78 -9.36 2.50 11.11
N ARG A 79 -9.30 3.71 11.68
CA ARG A 79 -10.36 4.71 11.54
C ARG A 79 -10.59 5.11 10.08
N PHE A 80 -9.52 5.29 9.32
CA PHE A 80 -9.56 5.59 7.90
C PHE A 80 -10.19 4.44 7.10
N LEU A 81 -9.76 3.19 7.31
CA LEU A 81 -10.31 2.02 6.62
C LEU A 81 -11.78 1.82 6.91
N ARG A 82 -12.22 1.99 8.16
CA ARG A 82 -13.65 1.94 8.50
C ARG A 82 -14.46 3.01 7.77
N ARG A 83 -13.90 4.21 7.59
CA ARG A 83 -14.53 5.26 6.77
C ARG A 83 -14.61 4.83 5.31
N LEU A 84 -13.50 4.38 4.75
CA LEU A 84 -13.41 3.88 3.38
C LEU A 84 -14.46 2.80 3.11
N PHE A 85 -14.58 1.81 4.00
CA PHE A 85 -15.55 0.72 3.85
C PHE A 85 -16.99 1.21 3.89
N ARG A 86 -17.32 2.16 4.78
CA ARG A 86 -18.68 2.74 4.82
C ARG A 86 -19.01 3.51 3.54
N GLU A 87 -18.05 4.21 2.96
CA GLU A 87 -18.22 4.93 1.69
C GLU A 87 -18.47 3.94 0.55
N HIS A 88 -17.66 2.88 0.43
CA HIS A 88 -17.81 1.86 -0.61
C HIS A 88 -19.06 1.00 -0.45
N ARG A 89 -19.56 0.78 0.78
CA ARG A 89 -20.87 0.15 1.00
C ARG A 89 -22.03 0.98 0.46
N ARG A 90 -21.93 2.31 0.53
CA ARG A 90 -22.96 3.24 0.04
C ARG A 90 -22.84 3.48 -1.46
N ASN A 91 -21.63 3.50 -1.98
CA ASN A 91 -21.33 3.76 -3.38
C ASN A 91 -20.24 2.80 -3.88
N PRO A 92 -20.61 1.54 -4.20
CA PRO A 92 -19.65 0.55 -4.68
C PRO A 92 -18.92 1.04 -5.94
N GLN A 93 -17.62 0.78 -6.00
CA GLN A 93 -16.75 1.12 -7.12
C GLN A 93 -16.15 -0.16 -7.71
N ASP A 94 -15.45 -0.03 -8.84
CA ASP A 94 -14.68 -1.14 -9.43
C ASP A 94 -13.27 -1.21 -8.80
N ASP A 95 -13.22 -1.61 -7.53
CA ASP A 95 -12.00 -1.73 -6.74
C ASP A 95 -12.01 -2.92 -5.78
N LEU A 96 -10.83 -3.20 -5.20
CA LEU A 96 -10.64 -4.33 -4.30
C LEU A 96 -11.46 -4.18 -3.01
N THR A 97 -11.65 -2.95 -2.52
CA THR A 97 -12.46 -2.72 -1.31
C THR A 97 -13.91 -3.13 -1.54
N SER A 98 -14.49 -2.75 -2.68
CA SER A 98 -15.85 -3.11 -3.07
C SER A 98 -15.99 -4.61 -3.32
N ALA A 99 -14.99 -5.23 -3.95
CA ALA A 99 -14.95 -6.68 -4.14
C ALA A 99 -14.90 -7.45 -2.81
N LEU A 100 -14.03 -7.02 -1.88
CA LEU A 100 -13.93 -7.64 -0.54
C LEU A 100 -15.21 -7.46 0.28
N LEU A 101 -15.88 -6.31 0.17
CA LEU A 101 -17.17 -6.05 0.84
C LEU A 101 -18.31 -6.95 0.33
N GLN A 102 -18.20 -7.43 -0.91
CA GLN A 102 -19.16 -8.34 -1.53
C GLN A 102 -18.78 -9.81 -1.33
N ALA A 103 -17.55 -10.10 -0.94
CA ALA A 103 -17.07 -11.46 -0.72
C ALA A 103 -17.82 -12.12 0.46
N GLU A 104 -18.20 -13.37 0.23
CA GLU A 104 -18.79 -14.25 1.24
C GLU A 104 -17.78 -15.34 1.64
N SER A 105 -17.68 -15.61 2.94
CA SER A 105 -16.90 -16.69 3.55
C SER A 105 -17.80 -17.44 4.53
N ASP A 106 -17.83 -18.76 4.46
CA ASP A 106 -18.66 -19.63 5.32
C ASP A 106 -20.15 -19.26 5.35
N GLY A 107 -20.67 -18.76 4.21
CA GLY A 107 -22.07 -18.33 4.08
C GLY A 107 -22.41 -16.99 4.73
N SER A 108 -21.40 -16.21 5.13
CA SER A 108 -21.55 -14.86 5.68
C SER A 108 -20.59 -13.87 5.01
N LYS A 109 -20.95 -12.59 4.98
CA LYS A 109 -20.03 -11.55 4.51
C LYS A 109 -18.93 -11.30 5.54
N LEU A 110 -17.76 -10.90 5.06
CA LEU A 110 -16.66 -10.49 5.93
C LEU A 110 -17.11 -9.35 6.88
N SER A 111 -16.80 -9.52 8.15
CA SER A 111 -16.95 -8.49 9.16
C SER A 111 -15.98 -7.32 8.91
N GLU A 112 -16.22 -6.16 9.54
CA GLU A 112 -15.29 -5.03 9.40
C GLU A 112 -13.88 -5.36 9.88
N ASP A 113 -13.75 -6.13 10.95
CA ASP A 113 -12.43 -6.47 11.50
C ASP A 113 -11.69 -7.48 10.61
N GLU A 114 -12.40 -8.42 9.96
CA GLU A 114 -11.80 -9.31 8.95
C GLU A 114 -11.38 -8.54 7.69
N LEU A 115 -12.16 -7.55 7.25
CA LEU A 115 -11.78 -6.69 6.14
C LEU A 115 -10.53 -5.87 6.46
N ILE A 116 -10.44 -5.32 7.67
CA ILE A 116 -9.24 -4.63 8.14
C ILE A 116 -8.05 -5.60 8.13
N ALA A 117 -8.22 -6.82 8.65
CA ALA A 117 -7.16 -7.83 8.66
C ALA A 117 -6.71 -8.22 7.25
N MET A 118 -7.63 -8.32 6.30
CA MET A 118 -7.31 -8.61 4.90
C MET A 118 -6.51 -7.47 4.25
N VAL A 119 -6.94 -6.21 4.46
CA VAL A 119 -6.19 -5.04 3.97
C VAL A 119 -4.82 -4.95 4.63
N ALA A 120 -4.72 -5.27 5.91
CA ALA A 120 -3.47 -5.33 6.64
C ALA A 120 -2.50 -6.36 6.05
N LEU A 121 -3.00 -7.57 5.76
CA LEU A 121 -2.24 -8.63 5.12
C LEU A 121 -1.76 -8.21 3.71
N LEU A 122 -2.62 -7.59 2.91
CA LEU A 122 -2.25 -7.09 1.59
C LEU A 122 -1.14 -6.05 1.67
N LEU A 123 -1.23 -5.12 2.63
CA LEU A 123 -0.22 -4.09 2.85
C LEU A 123 1.11 -4.69 3.26
N THR A 124 1.16 -5.61 4.22
CA THR A 124 2.44 -6.17 4.68
C THR A 124 3.03 -7.15 3.67
N ALA A 125 2.23 -8.13 3.22
CA ALA A 125 2.69 -9.17 2.30
C ALA A 125 3.09 -8.60 0.94
N GLY A 126 2.31 -7.65 0.41
CA GLY A 126 2.58 -7.04 -0.90
C GLY A 126 3.71 -6.01 -0.87
N HIS A 127 3.92 -5.33 0.25
CA HIS A 127 4.95 -4.31 0.36
C HIS A 127 6.35 -4.90 0.45
N GLU A 128 6.60 -5.81 1.40
CA GLU A 128 7.95 -6.32 1.65
C GLU A 128 8.48 -7.16 0.50
N THR A 129 7.63 -8.04 -0.06
CA THR A 129 8.01 -8.92 -1.17
C THR A 129 8.38 -8.13 -2.42
N THR A 130 7.52 -7.21 -2.84
CA THR A 130 7.75 -6.38 -4.03
C THR A 130 9.01 -5.52 -3.89
N VAL A 131 9.26 -4.95 -2.71
CA VAL A 131 10.49 -4.16 -2.44
C VAL A 131 11.73 -5.05 -2.60
N ASN A 132 11.70 -6.24 -2.00
CA ASN A 132 12.81 -7.19 -2.07
C ASN A 132 13.05 -7.68 -3.50
N ASP A 133 11.99 -7.97 -4.25
CA ASP A 133 12.10 -8.45 -5.64
C ASP A 133 12.67 -7.37 -6.56
N ILE A 134 12.23 -6.11 -6.41
CA ILE A 134 12.80 -4.97 -7.15
C ILE A 134 14.28 -4.81 -6.82
N TYR A 135 14.63 -4.83 -5.53
CA TYR A 135 16.02 -4.69 -5.08
C TYR A 135 16.91 -5.81 -5.64
N ALA A 136 16.50 -7.06 -5.49
CA ALA A 136 17.24 -8.24 -5.96
C ALA A 136 17.38 -8.26 -7.49
N GLY A 137 16.35 -7.80 -8.22
CA GLY A 137 16.40 -7.68 -9.67
C GLY A 137 17.43 -6.65 -10.12
N LEU A 138 17.45 -5.47 -9.50
CA LEU A 138 18.35 -4.37 -9.88
C LEU A 138 19.81 -4.62 -9.50
N THR A 139 20.08 -5.18 -8.32
CA THR A 139 21.46 -5.51 -7.92
C THR A 139 22.13 -6.42 -8.95
N LYS A 140 21.41 -7.43 -9.46
CA LYS A 140 21.91 -8.29 -10.56
C LYS A 140 22.23 -7.56 -11.86
N LEU A 141 21.64 -6.40 -12.12
CA LEU A 141 21.85 -5.61 -13.33
C LEU A 141 22.98 -4.59 -13.19
N VAL A 142 23.27 -4.15 -11.96
CA VAL A 142 24.25 -3.10 -11.66
C VAL A 142 25.60 -3.69 -11.24
N ASP A 143 25.66 -4.95 -10.81
CA ASP A 143 26.90 -5.68 -10.47
C ASP A 143 27.72 -6.13 -11.72
N VAL A 144 27.80 -5.28 -12.76
CA VAL A 144 28.63 -5.50 -13.97
C VAL A 144 29.91 -4.69 -13.92
#